data_AF-A0A926SHG2-F1
#
_entry.id   AF-A0A926SHG2-F1
#
_cell.length_a   1.000
_cell.length_b   1.000
_cell.length_c   1.000
_cell.angle_alpha   90.00
_cell.angle_beta   90.00
_cell.angle_gamma   90.00
#
_symmetry.space_group_name_H-M   'P 1'
#
loop_
_entity.id
_entity.type
_entity.pdbx_description
1 polymer ?
#
loop_
_entity_poly.entity_id
_entity_poly.type
_entity_poly.pdbx_seq_one_letter_code
_entity_poly.pdbx_strand_id
1 'polypeptide(L)'
;MQISDLKRKSQRFKLDSTDILPLAFAGLSISVFILAIVTFWLAVSFSKLSNQKPPTLVQQVDGHAFTARSADYQYREPEVIRRTVSNWAAMTFTWGKLPGQNKAQIDAGKEVGADSASRRSDRRRIPTRAWEASFLLAPDFRDAFLQKLAADIVPEGVFRGQVAAVLVPQNFSAPELTGEGQWRIHMIATRIVFDDANPAGQTIPFNRTIYVKAVEPPQNPLGQNTTDYQRLVYSMLESGLQIQEIRPLEREDLAK
;
A
#
# COMPACT_ATOMS: atom_id res chain seq x y z
N MET A 1 82.23 -16.10 33.56
CA MET A 1 80.86 -15.77 33.10
C MET A 1 80.83 -14.29 32.74
N GLN A 2 81.01 -13.92 31.48
CA GLN A 2 80.64 -12.59 30.98
C GLN A 2 80.23 -12.69 29.51
N ILE A 3 78.97 -12.38 29.28
CA ILE A 3 78.36 -12.11 27.99
C ILE A 3 78.67 -10.65 27.70
N SER A 4 79.43 -10.37 26.64
CA SER A 4 79.44 -9.03 26.05
C SER A 4 79.92 -9.09 24.60
N ASP A 5 79.10 -8.49 23.75
CA ASP A 5 79.35 -8.06 22.37
C ASP A 5 78.93 -8.98 21.20
N LEU A 6 77.63 -9.28 21.15
CA LEU A 6 76.95 -9.46 19.86
C LEU A 6 76.66 -8.08 19.24
N LYS A 7 77.64 -7.55 18.49
CA LYS A 7 77.47 -6.31 17.72
C LYS A 7 76.65 -6.59 16.46
N ARG A 8 75.37 -6.18 16.46
CA ARG A 8 74.46 -6.28 15.30
C ARG A 8 75.07 -5.56 14.10
N LYS A 9 75.38 -6.29 13.02
CA LYS A 9 75.81 -5.74 11.73
C LYS A 9 74.65 -4.95 11.11
N SER A 10 74.54 -3.67 11.49
CA SER A 10 73.72 -2.68 10.78
C SER A 10 74.38 -2.42 9.42
N GLN A 11 73.95 -3.15 8.40
CA GLN A 11 74.25 -2.79 7.01
C GLN A 11 73.51 -1.48 6.72
N ARG A 12 74.22 -0.36 6.83
CA ARG A 12 73.77 0.91 6.27
C ARG A 12 73.84 0.78 4.75
N PHE A 13 72.70 0.89 4.08
CA PHE A 13 72.64 1.01 2.62
C PHE A 13 73.48 2.22 2.21
N LYS A 14 74.62 1.98 1.56
CA LYS A 14 75.40 3.03 0.91
C LYS A 14 74.86 3.14 -0.52
N LEU A 15 74.23 4.27 -0.83
CA LEU A 15 73.83 4.61 -2.19
C LEU A 15 75.05 5.19 -2.89
N ASP A 16 75.53 4.53 -3.94
CA ASP A 16 76.59 5.07 -4.79
C ASP A 16 75.98 6.05 -5.81
N SER A 17 76.78 6.99 -6.32
CA SER A 17 76.34 8.03 -7.26
C SER A 17 75.75 7.46 -8.57
N THR A 18 76.21 6.28 -8.98
CA THR A 18 75.71 5.49 -10.11
C THR A 18 74.34 4.83 -9.87
N ASP A 19 73.93 4.63 -8.60
CA ASP A 19 72.66 3.97 -8.24
C ASP A 19 71.50 4.98 -8.07
N ILE A 20 71.80 6.29 -8.08
CA ILE A 20 70.80 7.36 -7.90
C ILE A 20 69.82 7.38 -9.08
N LEU A 21 70.32 7.21 -10.30
CA LEU A 21 69.51 7.24 -11.52
C LEU A 21 68.47 6.10 -11.56
N PRO A 22 68.83 4.80 -11.42
CA PRO A 22 67.84 3.72 -11.40
C PRO A 22 66.88 3.81 -10.21
N LEU A 23 67.32 4.32 -9.05
CA LEU A 23 66.43 4.53 -7.90
C LEU A 23 65.38 5.61 -8.15
N ALA A 24 65.75 6.71 -8.83
CA ALA A 24 64.82 7.77 -9.21
C ALA A 24 63.77 7.26 -10.22
N PHE A 25 64.17 6.44 -11.19
CA PHE A 25 63.25 5.80 -12.14
C PHE A 25 62.31 4.80 -11.46
N ALA A 26 62.79 4.02 -10.50
CA ALA A 26 61.95 3.12 -9.72
C ALA A 26 60.91 3.89 -8.90
N GLY A 27 61.32 4.98 -8.23
CA GLY A 27 60.43 5.85 -7.48
C GLY A 27 59.35 6.52 -8.35
N LEU A 28 59.73 7.05 -9.51
CA LEU A 28 58.79 7.61 -10.48
C LEU A 28 57.80 6.57 -10.99
N SER A 29 58.27 5.36 -11.31
CA SER A 29 57.42 4.28 -11.81
C SER A 29 56.39 3.83 -10.76
N ILE A 30 56.82 3.71 -9.50
CA ILE A 30 55.91 3.39 -8.38
C ILE A 30 54.90 4.51 -8.17
N SER A 31 55.32 5.78 -8.23
CA SER A 31 54.43 6.93 -8.09
C SER A 31 53.36 6.97 -9.18
N VAL A 32 53.75 6.76 -10.45
CA VAL A 32 52.81 6.68 -11.58
C VAL A 32 51.85 5.50 -11.42
N PHE A 33 52.35 4.35 -10.93
CA PHE A 33 51.52 3.18 -10.69
C PHE A 33 50.48 3.41 -9.58
N ILE A 34 50.87 4.04 -8.47
CA ILE A 34 49.94 4.42 -7.40
C ILE A 34 48.90 5.42 -7.93
N LEU A 35 49.32 6.41 -8.71
CA LEU A 35 48.42 7.39 -9.29
C LEU A 35 47.41 6.74 -10.25
N ALA A 36 47.84 5.74 -11.04
CA ALA A 36 46.97 4.96 -11.90
C ALA A 36 45.93 4.14 -11.11
N ILE A 37 46.31 3.56 -9.97
CA ILE A 37 45.37 2.85 -9.09
C ILE A 37 44.32 3.82 -8.52
N VAL A 38 44.75 5.00 -8.07
CA VAL A 38 43.83 6.02 -7.52
C VAL A 38 42.85 6.48 -8.60
N THR A 39 43.33 6.82 -9.81
CA THR A 39 42.44 7.26 -10.89
C THR A 39 41.49 6.16 -11.35
N PHE A 40 41.93 4.91 -11.38
CA PHE A 40 41.06 3.76 -11.66
C PHE A 40 39.96 3.62 -10.60
N TRP A 41 40.30 3.79 -9.32
CA TRP A 41 39.32 3.72 -8.23
C TRP A 41 38.29 4.86 -8.30
N LEU A 42 38.73 6.08 -8.62
CA LEU A 42 37.83 7.20 -8.91
C LEU A 42 36.92 6.92 -10.11
N ALA A 43 37.45 6.33 -11.18
CA ALA A 43 36.67 6.00 -12.38
C ALA A 43 35.58 4.95 -12.08
N VAL A 44 35.90 3.91 -11.31
CA VAL A 44 34.93 2.90 -10.86
C VAL A 44 33.85 3.54 -9.97
N SER A 45 34.23 4.39 -9.02
CA SER A 45 33.29 5.10 -8.16
C SER A 45 32.37 6.02 -8.97
N PHE A 46 32.94 6.82 -9.88
CA PHE A 46 32.20 7.72 -10.75
C PHE A 46 31.25 6.97 -11.69
N SER A 47 31.67 5.82 -12.22
CA SER A 47 30.80 4.94 -13.01
C SER A 47 29.62 4.41 -12.18
N LYS A 48 29.83 4.07 -10.91
CA LYS A 48 28.73 3.66 -10.02
C LYS A 48 27.74 4.80 -9.75
N LEU A 49 28.22 6.03 -9.57
CA LEU A 49 27.34 7.20 -9.42
C LEU A 49 26.59 7.54 -10.73
N SER A 50 27.26 7.45 -11.87
CA SER A 50 26.66 7.73 -13.18
C SER A 50 25.62 6.69 -13.59
N ASN A 51 25.74 5.44 -13.12
CA ASN A 51 24.79 4.37 -13.40
C ASN A 51 23.63 4.32 -12.40
N GLN A 52 23.59 5.18 -11.37
CA GLN A 52 22.39 5.34 -10.55
C GLN A 52 21.33 6.06 -11.37
N LYS A 53 20.16 5.43 -11.53
CA LYS A 53 19.01 6.06 -12.19
C LYS A 53 18.71 7.37 -11.44
N PRO A 54 18.69 8.53 -12.11
CA PRO A 54 18.48 9.79 -11.43
C PRO A 54 17.14 9.77 -10.70
N PRO A 55 17.07 10.30 -9.46
CA PRO A 55 15.79 10.41 -8.76
C PRO A 55 14.86 11.29 -9.61
N THR A 56 13.70 10.74 -9.98
CA THR A 56 12.71 11.53 -10.71
C THR A 56 12.00 12.40 -9.69
N LEU A 57 12.12 13.72 -9.81
CA LEU A 57 11.37 14.65 -8.97
C LEU A 57 10.00 14.86 -9.59
N VAL A 58 8.95 14.58 -8.81
CA VAL A 58 7.58 14.95 -9.16
C VAL A 58 7.16 16.08 -8.24
N GLN A 59 6.73 17.19 -8.84
CA GLN A 59 6.19 18.33 -8.09
C GLN A 59 4.67 18.27 -8.16
N GLN A 60 4.05 18.27 -6.99
CA GLN A 60 2.60 18.33 -6.87
C GLN A 60 2.11 19.75 -7.16
N VAL A 61 0.85 19.89 -7.54
CA VAL A 61 0.20 21.17 -7.89
C VAL A 61 0.23 22.20 -6.75
N ASP A 62 0.44 21.76 -5.51
CA ASP A 62 0.58 22.58 -4.31
C ASP A 62 2.03 23.09 -4.08
N GLY A 63 2.96 22.73 -4.97
CA GLY A 63 4.36 23.16 -4.93
C GLY A 63 5.27 22.24 -4.12
N HIS A 64 4.75 21.21 -3.45
CA HIS A 64 5.58 20.23 -2.74
C HIS A 64 6.27 19.27 -3.73
N ALA A 65 7.57 19.02 -3.53
CA ALA A 65 8.36 18.11 -4.34
C ALA A 65 8.55 16.77 -3.62
N PHE A 66 8.29 15.67 -4.32
CA PHE A 66 8.52 14.31 -3.85
C PHE A 66 9.54 13.60 -4.74
N THR A 67 10.31 12.70 -4.14
CA THR A 67 11.16 11.78 -4.91
C THR A 67 10.31 10.61 -5.37
N ALA A 68 10.13 10.49 -6.68
CA ALA A 68 9.40 9.38 -7.28
C ALA A 68 10.36 8.23 -7.57
N ARG A 69 9.93 7.02 -7.22
CA ARG A 69 10.50 5.80 -7.77
C ARG A 69 9.78 5.52 -9.09
N SER A 70 10.54 5.29 -10.15
CA SER A 70 9.97 4.83 -11.41
C SER A 70 9.43 3.41 -11.18
N ALA A 71 8.12 3.27 -11.33
CA ALA A 71 7.41 2.00 -11.32
C ALA A 71 6.54 1.92 -12.57
N ASP A 72 6.14 0.70 -12.94
CA ASP A 72 5.19 0.49 -14.01
C ASP A 72 3.85 1.16 -13.69
N TYR A 73 3.14 1.61 -14.72
CA TYR A 73 1.84 2.26 -14.60
C TYR A 73 0.82 1.40 -13.84
N GLN A 74 0.91 0.08 -14.03
CA GLN A 74 0.04 -0.88 -13.37
C GLN A 74 0.52 -1.29 -11.97
N TYR A 75 1.70 -0.86 -11.52
CA TYR A 75 2.20 -1.20 -10.19
C TYR A 75 1.50 -0.37 -9.10
N ARG A 76 1.26 -0.99 -7.94
CA ARG A 76 0.75 -0.32 -6.74
C ARG A 76 1.56 -0.81 -5.54
N GLU A 77 1.91 0.12 -4.66
CA GLU A 77 2.63 -0.22 -3.43
C GLU A 77 1.76 -1.10 -2.52
N PRO A 78 2.32 -2.13 -1.87
CA PRO A 78 1.57 -3.05 -1.02
C PRO A 78 0.73 -2.37 0.08
N GLU A 79 1.26 -1.30 0.67
CA GLU A 79 0.59 -0.50 1.70
C GLU A 79 -0.64 0.23 1.15
N VAL A 80 -0.60 0.68 -0.10
CA VAL A 80 -1.75 1.31 -0.77
C VAL A 80 -2.86 0.29 -0.93
N ILE A 81 -2.53 -0.91 -1.40
CA ILE A 81 -3.51 -2.01 -1.55
C ILE A 81 -4.15 -2.35 -0.20
N ARG A 82 -3.34 -2.56 0.84
CA ARG A 82 -3.81 -2.88 2.20
C ARG A 82 -4.73 -1.79 2.75
N ARG A 83 -4.33 -0.53 2.62
CA ARG A 83 -5.10 0.62 3.13
C ARG A 83 -6.41 0.78 2.38
N THR A 84 -6.39 0.67 1.06
CA THR A 84 -7.59 0.75 0.21
C THR A 84 -8.60 -0.33 0.59
N VAL A 85 -8.15 -1.58 0.72
CA VAL A 85 -9.02 -2.70 1.11
C VAL A 85 -9.54 -2.54 2.55
N SER A 86 -8.70 -2.12 3.49
CA SER A 86 -9.10 -1.89 4.89
C SER A 86 -10.16 -0.79 5.00
N ASN A 87 -9.94 0.36 4.34
CA ASN A 87 -10.88 1.47 4.32
C ASN A 87 -12.21 1.06 3.70
N TRP A 88 -12.16 0.36 2.55
CA TRP A 88 -13.36 -0.16 1.91
C TRP A 88 -14.15 -1.11 2.82
N ALA A 89 -13.47 -2.05 3.46
CA ALA A 89 -14.11 -3.02 4.35
C ALA A 89 -14.74 -2.33 5.56
N ALA A 90 -14.02 -1.38 6.16
CA ALA A 90 -14.54 -0.58 7.27
C ALA A 90 -15.78 0.24 6.86
N MET A 91 -15.73 0.94 5.72
CA MET A 91 -16.86 1.73 5.21
C MET A 91 -18.08 0.87 4.84
N THR A 92 -17.85 -0.34 4.35
CA THR A 92 -18.91 -1.26 3.90
C THR A 92 -19.62 -1.95 5.07
N PHE A 93 -18.87 -2.36 6.09
CA PHE A 93 -19.38 -3.23 7.16
C PHE A 93 -19.46 -2.59 8.54
N THR A 94 -19.13 -1.30 8.66
CA THR A 94 -19.34 -0.51 9.88
C THR A 94 -20.48 0.46 9.69
N TRP A 95 -21.56 0.29 10.45
CA TRP A 95 -22.78 1.09 10.31
C TRP A 95 -23.59 1.11 11.62
N GLY A 96 -24.66 1.91 11.62
CA GLY A 96 -25.58 2.04 12.74
C GLY A 96 -25.06 2.94 13.86
N LYS A 97 -25.86 3.06 14.92
CA LYS A 97 -25.55 3.88 16.09
C LYS A 97 -24.77 3.04 17.10
N LEU A 98 -23.48 3.29 17.23
CA LEU A 98 -22.67 2.58 18.22
C LEU A 98 -23.12 2.92 19.65
N PRO A 99 -23.10 1.95 20.58
CA PRO A 99 -23.36 2.20 22.00
C PRO A 99 -22.50 3.36 22.52
N GLY A 100 -23.10 4.33 23.21
CA GLY A 100 -22.42 5.51 23.74
C GLY A 100 -22.34 6.73 22.79
N GLN A 101 -22.73 6.61 21.52
CA GLN A 101 -22.83 7.77 20.63
C GLN A 101 -24.19 8.45 20.74
N ASN A 102 -24.28 9.52 21.53
CA ASN A 102 -25.55 10.23 21.78
C ASN A 102 -26.05 11.11 20.61
N LYS A 103 -25.28 11.27 19.53
CA LYS A 103 -25.60 12.22 18.43
C LYS A 103 -25.51 11.63 17.02
N ALA A 104 -25.34 10.32 16.84
CA ALA A 104 -25.34 9.76 15.49
C ALA A 104 -26.75 9.89 14.89
N GLN A 105 -26.89 10.78 13.90
CA GLN A 105 -28.08 10.85 13.06
C GLN A 105 -28.30 9.47 12.43
N ILE A 106 -29.51 8.94 12.54
CA ILE A 106 -29.86 7.65 11.95
C ILE A 106 -29.72 7.78 10.43
N ASP A 107 -28.89 6.92 9.84
CA ASP A 107 -28.70 6.85 8.39
C ASP A 107 -30.03 6.44 7.73
N ALA A 108 -30.48 7.23 6.75
CA ALA A 108 -31.70 6.91 6.00
C ALA A 108 -31.49 5.74 5.02
N GLY A 109 -30.22 5.44 4.70
CA GLY A 109 -29.82 4.45 3.72
C GLY A 109 -30.02 4.89 2.27
N LYS A 110 -29.50 4.08 1.35
CA LYS A 110 -29.69 4.17 -0.09
C LYS A 110 -30.39 2.93 -0.59
N GLU A 111 -31.44 3.10 -1.38
CA GLU A 111 -32.18 1.98 -1.99
C GLU A 111 -31.32 1.28 -3.05
N VAL A 112 -31.38 -0.05 -3.07
CA VAL A 112 -30.68 -0.90 -4.05
C VAL A 112 -31.70 -1.85 -4.68
N GLY A 113 -31.63 -2.01 -6.02
CA GLY A 113 -32.42 -3.03 -6.73
C GLY A 113 -33.91 -2.72 -6.87
N ALA A 114 -34.34 -1.49 -6.61
CA ALA A 114 -35.70 -1.08 -6.90
C ALA A 114 -35.84 -0.80 -8.40
N ASP A 115 -36.44 -1.72 -9.15
CA ASP A 115 -37.19 -1.31 -10.32
C ASP A 115 -38.30 -0.35 -9.85
N SER A 116 -38.65 0.64 -10.68
CA SER A 116 -39.68 1.62 -10.32
C SER A 116 -41.06 0.99 -10.07
N ALA A 117 -41.24 -0.29 -10.44
CA ALA A 117 -42.43 -1.10 -10.26
C ALA A 117 -42.46 -1.95 -8.97
N SER A 118 -41.34 -2.12 -8.25
CA SER A 118 -41.30 -2.88 -6.99
C SER A 118 -42.18 -2.25 -5.91
N ARG A 119 -42.90 -3.11 -5.17
CA ARG A 119 -43.62 -2.72 -3.96
C ARG A 119 -42.62 -2.20 -2.93
N ARG A 120 -43.01 -1.18 -2.16
CA ARG A 120 -42.17 -0.56 -1.11
C ARG A 120 -41.58 -1.58 -0.12
N SER A 121 -42.23 -2.73 0.08
CA SER A 121 -41.77 -3.84 0.93
C SER A 121 -40.56 -4.61 0.39
N ASP A 122 -40.29 -4.57 -0.92
CA ASP A 122 -39.13 -5.22 -1.55
C ASP A 122 -37.92 -4.29 -1.69
N ARG A 123 -38.08 -3.00 -1.36
CA ARG A 123 -37.00 -2.03 -1.44
C ARG A 123 -36.04 -2.23 -0.29
N ARG A 124 -34.93 -2.90 -0.60
CA ARG A 124 -33.83 -3.07 0.35
C ARG A 124 -32.95 -1.83 0.33
N ARG A 125 -32.42 -1.49 1.50
CA ARG A 125 -31.53 -0.34 1.67
C ARG A 125 -30.18 -0.79 2.17
N ILE A 126 -29.16 -0.02 1.82
CA ILE A 126 -27.81 -0.15 2.36
C ILE A 126 -27.39 1.14 3.06
N PRO A 127 -26.49 1.09 4.04
CA PRO A 127 -25.93 2.29 4.64
C PRO A 127 -25.25 3.18 3.59
N THR A 128 -25.35 4.49 3.77
CA THR A 128 -24.80 5.47 2.82
C THR A 128 -23.31 5.26 2.60
N ARG A 129 -22.54 4.99 3.66
CA ARG A 129 -21.10 4.68 3.54
C ARG A 129 -20.80 3.38 2.78
N ALA A 130 -21.66 2.37 2.90
CA ALA A 130 -21.50 1.14 2.13
C ALA A 130 -21.82 1.37 0.65
N TRP A 131 -22.80 2.23 0.36
CA TRP A 131 -23.09 2.67 -1.00
C TRP A 131 -21.93 3.50 -1.58
N GLU A 132 -21.31 4.39 -0.82
CA GLU A 132 -20.11 5.14 -1.23
C GLU A 132 -18.93 4.19 -1.49
N ALA A 133 -18.68 3.25 -0.57
CA ALA A 133 -17.62 2.25 -0.70
C ALA A 133 -17.77 1.39 -1.96
N SER A 134 -19.00 1.18 -2.41
CA SER A 134 -19.30 0.38 -3.60
C SER A 134 -18.71 0.93 -4.90
N PHE A 135 -18.34 2.23 -4.96
CA PHE A 135 -17.68 2.80 -6.13
C PHE A 135 -16.25 2.29 -6.34
N LEU A 136 -15.65 1.65 -5.33
CA LEU A 136 -14.38 0.94 -5.46
C LEU A 136 -14.54 -0.44 -6.12
N LEU A 137 -15.76 -0.96 -6.21
CA LEU A 137 -16.03 -2.26 -6.84
C LEU A 137 -16.06 -2.11 -8.36
N ALA A 138 -15.66 -3.17 -9.07
CA ALA A 138 -15.82 -3.24 -10.51
C ALA A 138 -17.31 -3.07 -10.91
N PRO A 139 -17.64 -2.36 -12.00
CA PRO A 139 -19.03 -2.04 -12.35
C PRO A 139 -19.94 -3.27 -12.51
N ASP A 140 -19.41 -4.34 -13.09
CA ASP A 140 -20.07 -5.63 -13.29
C ASP A 140 -20.25 -6.44 -12.00
N PHE A 141 -19.42 -6.19 -10.99
CA PHE A 141 -19.52 -6.82 -9.66
C PHE A 141 -20.41 -6.03 -8.69
N ARG A 142 -20.41 -4.70 -8.81
CA ARG A 142 -21.01 -3.77 -7.85
C ARG A 142 -22.48 -4.04 -7.56
N ASP A 143 -23.30 -4.16 -8.60
CA ASP A 143 -24.75 -4.26 -8.42
C ASP A 143 -25.15 -5.57 -7.72
N ALA A 144 -24.55 -6.68 -8.13
CA ALA A 144 -24.74 -7.99 -7.49
C ALA A 144 -24.27 -7.96 -6.02
N PHE A 145 -23.12 -7.32 -5.75
CA PHE A 145 -22.62 -7.14 -4.39
C PHE A 145 -23.59 -6.35 -3.52
N LEU A 146 -24.08 -5.20 -4.00
CA LEU A 146 -24.99 -4.35 -3.22
C LEU A 146 -26.32 -5.05 -2.94
N GLN A 147 -26.87 -5.78 -3.92
CA GLN A 147 -28.10 -6.57 -3.72
C GLN A 147 -27.91 -7.63 -2.63
N LYS A 148 -26.78 -8.37 -2.67
CA LYS A 148 -26.46 -9.39 -1.68
C LYS A 148 -26.19 -8.79 -0.30
N LEU A 149 -25.50 -7.65 -0.24
CA LEU A 149 -25.25 -6.92 1.00
C LEU A 149 -26.57 -6.50 1.65
N ALA A 150 -27.50 -5.95 0.87
CA ALA A 150 -28.81 -5.53 1.34
C ALA A 150 -29.71 -6.72 1.74
N ALA A 151 -29.55 -7.87 1.08
CA ALA A 151 -30.33 -9.08 1.33
C ALA A 151 -29.92 -9.81 2.62
N ASP A 152 -28.62 -10.07 2.75
CA ASP A 152 -28.12 -11.12 3.64
C ASP A 152 -27.36 -10.54 4.84
N ILE A 153 -26.93 -9.28 4.76
CA ILE A 153 -25.93 -8.73 5.67
C ILE A 153 -26.42 -7.51 6.45
N VAL A 154 -27.16 -6.61 5.81
CA VAL A 154 -27.66 -5.38 6.44
C VAL A 154 -29.10 -5.60 6.92
N PRO A 155 -29.36 -5.71 8.23
CA PRO A 155 -30.72 -5.81 8.73
C PRO A 155 -31.43 -4.44 8.71
N GLU A 156 -32.75 -4.42 8.49
CA GLU A 156 -33.55 -3.18 8.51
C GLU A 156 -33.47 -2.41 9.84
N GLY A 157 -33.15 -3.10 10.95
CA GLY A 157 -32.94 -2.50 12.26
C GLY A 157 -31.82 -1.44 12.29
N VAL A 158 -30.88 -1.47 11.35
CA VAL A 158 -29.83 -0.44 11.20
C VAL A 158 -30.44 0.94 10.98
N PHE A 159 -31.41 1.03 10.07
CA PHE A 159 -32.08 2.29 9.71
C PHE A 159 -33.12 2.75 10.74
N ARG A 160 -33.32 1.96 11.80
CA ARG A 160 -34.12 2.33 12.98
C ARG A 160 -33.25 2.60 14.21
N GLY A 161 -31.93 2.47 14.08
CA GLY A 161 -30.98 2.63 15.19
C GLY A 161 -31.01 1.50 16.22
N GLN A 162 -31.61 0.35 15.87
CA GLN A 162 -31.74 -0.82 16.74
C GLN A 162 -30.55 -1.77 16.62
N VAL A 163 -29.84 -1.73 15.49
CA VAL A 163 -28.69 -2.59 15.21
C VAL A 163 -27.52 -1.74 14.77
N ALA A 164 -26.34 -2.03 15.31
CA ALA A 164 -25.08 -1.44 14.86
C ALA A 164 -24.04 -2.53 14.60
N ALA A 165 -23.07 -2.25 13.74
CA ALA A 165 -21.97 -3.16 13.51
C ALA A 165 -20.67 -2.41 13.32
N VAL A 166 -19.57 -3.04 13.76
CA VAL A 166 -18.22 -2.58 13.54
C VAL A 166 -17.43 -3.71 12.91
N LEU A 167 -16.74 -3.43 11.82
CA LEU A 167 -15.72 -4.33 11.29
C LEU A 167 -14.36 -3.93 11.87
N VAL A 168 -13.66 -4.88 12.44
CA VAL A 168 -12.30 -4.72 12.96
C VAL A 168 -11.35 -5.59 12.13
N PRO A 169 -10.64 -5.00 11.15
CA PRO A 169 -9.54 -5.68 10.46
C PRO A 169 -8.42 -5.97 11.46
N GLN A 170 -7.95 -7.22 11.50
CA GLN A 170 -6.91 -7.66 12.42
C GLN A 170 -5.57 -7.86 11.71
N ASN A 171 -5.61 -8.50 10.53
CA ASN A 171 -4.40 -8.76 9.76
C ASN A 171 -4.68 -8.80 8.26
N PHE A 172 -3.65 -8.48 7.49
CA PHE A 172 -3.63 -8.56 6.04
C PHE A 172 -2.39 -9.33 5.59
N SER A 173 -2.54 -10.26 4.64
CA SER A 173 -1.39 -10.90 3.99
C SER A 173 -0.57 -9.88 3.18
N ALA A 174 0.59 -10.31 2.69
CA ALA A 174 1.22 -9.59 1.58
C ALA A 174 0.31 -9.68 0.34
N PRO A 175 0.16 -8.60 -0.44
CA PRO A 175 -0.49 -8.68 -1.74
C PRO A 175 0.31 -9.58 -2.68
N GLU A 176 -0.34 -10.59 -3.23
CA GLU A 176 0.26 -11.55 -4.16
C GLU A 176 -0.16 -11.21 -5.58
N LEU A 177 0.79 -11.11 -6.50
CA LEU A 177 0.50 -10.90 -7.91
C LEU A 177 -0.24 -12.14 -8.46
N THR A 178 -1.36 -11.88 -9.11
CA THR A 178 -2.17 -12.91 -9.81
C THR A 178 -2.21 -12.69 -11.31
N GLY A 179 -1.76 -11.52 -11.77
CA GLY A 179 -1.65 -11.12 -13.17
C GLY A 179 -1.07 -9.71 -13.28
N GLU A 180 -0.98 -9.19 -14.50
CA GLU A 180 -0.54 -7.82 -14.77
C GLU A 180 -1.46 -6.81 -14.07
N GLY A 181 -0.90 -6.03 -13.15
CA GLY A 181 -1.67 -5.07 -12.34
C GLY A 181 -2.77 -5.70 -11.48
N GLN A 182 -2.68 -6.99 -11.14
CA GLN A 182 -3.71 -7.70 -10.38
C GLN A 182 -3.11 -8.37 -9.16
N TRP A 183 -3.75 -8.17 -8.01
CA TRP A 183 -3.31 -8.74 -6.74
C TRP A 183 -4.45 -9.44 -6.02
N ARG A 184 -4.06 -10.46 -5.28
CA ARG A 184 -4.88 -11.12 -4.27
C ARG A 184 -4.34 -10.78 -2.88
N ILE A 185 -5.24 -10.50 -1.95
CA ILE A 185 -4.91 -10.24 -0.55
C ILE A 185 -5.89 -10.95 0.37
N HIS A 186 -5.37 -11.58 1.41
CA HIS A 186 -6.16 -12.20 2.47
C HIS A 186 -6.35 -11.20 3.61
N MET A 187 -7.59 -11.00 4.02
CA MET A 187 -7.98 -10.16 5.15
C MET A 187 -8.57 -11.05 6.24
N ILE A 188 -8.00 -10.96 7.43
CA ILE A 188 -8.55 -11.54 8.65
C ILE A 188 -9.20 -10.39 9.41
N ALA A 189 -10.50 -10.47 9.61
CA ALA A 189 -11.27 -9.45 10.28
C ALA A 189 -12.38 -10.07 11.12
N THR A 190 -12.87 -9.28 12.05
CA THR A 190 -13.96 -9.67 12.92
C THR A 190 -15.04 -8.59 12.87
N ARG A 191 -16.29 -8.99 12.64
CA ARG A 191 -17.43 -8.08 12.73
C ARG A 191 -18.12 -8.25 14.07
N ILE A 192 -18.33 -7.15 14.78
CA ILE A 192 -19.06 -7.11 16.04
C ILE A 192 -20.41 -6.45 15.77
N VAL A 193 -21.50 -7.17 16.05
CA VAL A 193 -22.88 -6.70 15.83
C VAL A 193 -23.53 -6.44 17.18
N PHE A 194 -24.10 -5.26 17.36
CA PHE A 194 -24.77 -4.82 18.59
C PHE A 194 -26.26 -4.69 18.32
N ASP A 195 -27.06 -5.20 19.25
CA ASP A 195 -28.51 -5.03 19.29
C ASP A 195 -29.01 -5.00 20.75
N ASP A 196 -30.31 -4.82 20.96
CA ASP A 196 -30.91 -4.76 22.30
C ASP A 196 -30.76 -6.07 23.09
N ALA A 197 -30.64 -7.22 22.40
CA ALA A 197 -30.46 -8.52 23.04
C ALA A 197 -29.00 -8.79 23.42
N ASN A 198 -28.05 -8.21 22.68
CA ASN A 198 -26.62 -8.40 22.82
C ASN A 198 -25.89 -7.04 22.85
N PRO A 199 -26.09 -6.23 23.92
CA PRO A 199 -25.46 -4.90 24.01
C PRO A 199 -23.93 -4.95 24.13
N ALA A 200 -23.37 -6.09 24.58
CA ALA A 200 -21.92 -6.34 24.60
C ALA A 200 -21.33 -6.66 23.21
N GLY A 201 -22.19 -6.92 22.22
CA GLY A 201 -21.80 -7.24 20.85
C GLY A 201 -21.61 -8.74 20.60
N GLN A 202 -22.22 -9.25 19.54
CA GLN A 202 -21.98 -10.58 19.00
C GLN A 202 -20.84 -10.54 17.98
N THR A 203 -19.87 -11.42 18.16
CA THR A 203 -18.67 -11.48 17.33
C THR A 203 -18.84 -12.50 16.19
N ILE A 204 -18.57 -12.08 14.96
CA ILE A 204 -18.70 -12.89 13.74
C ILE A 204 -17.38 -12.80 12.95
N PRO A 205 -16.66 -13.93 12.75
CA PRO A 205 -15.47 -13.93 11.90
C PRO A 205 -15.77 -13.51 10.46
N PHE A 206 -14.93 -12.65 9.90
CA PHE A 206 -15.06 -12.10 8.55
C PHE A 206 -13.75 -12.21 7.77
N ASN A 207 -13.33 -13.44 7.53
CA ASN A 207 -12.09 -13.73 6.80
C ASN A 207 -12.38 -13.80 5.29
N ARG A 208 -11.68 -12.99 4.49
CA ARG A 208 -11.94 -12.86 3.06
C ARG A 208 -10.66 -12.83 2.24
N THR A 209 -10.73 -13.41 1.05
CA THR A 209 -9.76 -13.22 -0.03
C THR A 209 -10.32 -12.18 -0.99
N ILE A 210 -9.55 -11.12 -1.23
CA ILE A 210 -9.98 -9.95 -2.01
C ILE A 210 -9.07 -9.82 -3.21
N TYR A 211 -9.66 -9.75 -4.40
CA TYR A 211 -8.95 -9.56 -5.65
C TYR A 211 -9.08 -8.10 -6.08
N VAL A 212 -7.95 -7.45 -6.30
CA VAL A 212 -7.87 -6.05 -6.71
C VAL A 212 -7.12 -5.92 -8.02
N LYS A 213 -7.51 -4.93 -8.82
CA LYS A 213 -6.89 -4.62 -10.10
C LYS A 213 -6.53 -3.14 -10.16
N ALA A 214 -5.37 -2.83 -10.73
CA ALA A 214 -4.96 -1.49 -11.05
C ALA A 214 -5.85 -0.94 -12.17
N VAL A 215 -6.36 0.28 -11.95
CA VAL A 215 -7.08 1.05 -12.95
C VAL A 215 -6.45 2.43 -13.07
N GLU A 216 -6.72 3.09 -14.19
CA GLU A 216 -6.34 4.48 -14.38
C GLU A 216 -6.96 5.34 -13.27
N PRO A 217 -6.14 5.99 -12.42
CA PRO A 217 -6.68 6.93 -11.46
C PRO A 217 -7.29 8.12 -12.23
N PRO A 218 -8.39 8.70 -11.74
CA PRO A 218 -8.98 9.84 -12.39
C PRO A 218 -8.02 11.05 -12.35
N GLN A 219 -8.14 11.95 -13.34
CA GLN A 219 -7.19 13.06 -13.52
C GLN A 219 -7.35 14.19 -12.49
N ASN A 220 -6.25 14.61 -11.88
CA ASN A 220 -6.15 15.75 -10.94
C ASN A 220 -5.60 16.99 -11.66
N PRO A 221 -6.11 18.22 -11.45
CA PRO A 221 -7.23 18.60 -10.59
C PRO A 221 -8.61 18.45 -11.21
N LEU A 222 -9.56 18.12 -10.34
CA LEU A 222 -10.98 18.23 -10.63
C LEU A 222 -11.30 19.67 -11.04
N GLY A 223 -12.08 19.84 -12.10
CA GLY A 223 -12.51 21.16 -12.57
C GLY A 223 -13.33 21.90 -11.51
N GLN A 224 -13.36 23.24 -11.58
CA GLN A 224 -14.02 24.10 -10.58
C GLN A 224 -15.53 23.83 -10.41
N ASN A 225 -16.19 23.24 -11.41
CA ASN A 225 -17.63 22.92 -11.41
C ASN A 225 -17.95 21.45 -11.07
N THR A 226 -17.03 20.74 -10.41
CA THR A 226 -17.23 19.31 -10.08
C THR A 226 -18.30 19.15 -9.01
N THR A 227 -19.31 18.33 -9.28
CA THR A 227 -20.40 18.02 -8.34
C THR A 227 -19.90 17.22 -7.12
N ASP A 228 -20.64 17.24 -6.02
CA ASP A 228 -20.30 16.46 -4.82
C ASP A 228 -20.22 14.95 -5.13
N TYR A 229 -21.11 14.46 -6.01
CA TYR A 229 -21.12 13.07 -6.46
C TYR A 229 -19.86 12.71 -7.25
N GLN A 230 -19.44 13.57 -8.20
CA GLN A 230 -18.20 13.35 -8.95
C GLN A 230 -16.98 13.39 -8.02
N ARG A 231 -16.95 14.32 -7.05
CA ARG A 231 -15.88 14.39 -6.04
C ARG A 231 -15.79 13.12 -5.19
N LEU A 232 -16.94 12.54 -4.82
CA LEU A 232 -17.01 11.26 -4.10
C LEU A 232 -16.47 10.10 -4.95
N VAL A 233 -16.94 9.94 -6.19
CA VAL A 233 -16.47 8.86 -7.06
C VAL A 233 -14.96 8.99 -7.30
N TYR A 234 -14.50 10.23 -7.49
CA TYR A 234 -13.08 10.53 -7.67
C TYR A 234 -12.25 10.11 -6.45
N SER A 235 -12.64 10.50 -5.24
CA SER A 235 -11.89 10.16 -4.02
C SER A 235 -11.86 8.66 -3.75
N MET A 236 -12.93 7.93 -4.11
CA MET A 236 -12.95 6.47 -4.01
C MET A 236 -11.97 5.80 -4.96
N LEU A 237 -11.73 6.36 -6.15
CA LEU A 237 -10.87 5.79 -7.19
C LEU A 237 -9.45 6.38 -7.23
N GLU A 238 -9.13 7.33 -6.35
CA GLU A 238 -7.83 8.02 -6.31
C GLU A 238 -6.65 7.06 -6.11
N SER A 239 -6.86 5.95 -5.38
CA SER A 239 -5.83 4.92 -5.22
C SER A 239 -5.49 4.14 -6.51
N GLY A 240 -6.24 4.37 -7.59
CA GLY A 240 -6.08 3.68 -8.88
C GLY A 240 -6.25 2.18 -8.74
N LEU A 241 -7.14 1.73 -7.86
CA LEU A 241 -7.44 0.34 -7.56
C LEU A 241 -8.95 0.11 -7.65
N GLN A 242 -9.36 -1.07 -8.11
CA GLN A 242 -10.73 -1.55 -8.03
C GLN A 242 -10.78 -2.98 -7.51
N ILE A 243 -11.76 -3.26 -6.66
CA ILE A 243 -12.04 -4.61 -6.17
C ILE A 243 -12.85 -5.35 -7.23
N GLN A 244 -12.27 -6.44 -7.75
CA GLN A 244 -12.88 -7.27 -8.78
C GLN A 244 -13.74 -8.37 -8.17
N GLU A 245 -13.29 -8.94 -7.06
CA GLU A 245 -13.94 -10.10 -6.45
C GLU A 245 -13.63 -10.22 -4.96
N ILE A 246 -14.59 -10.79 -4.22
CA ILE A 246 -14.46 -11.07 -2.78
C ILE A 246 -14.92 -12.50 -2.54
N ARG A 247 -14.03 -13.34 -2.00
CA ARG A 247 -14.31 -14.74 -1.66
C ARG A 247 -14.14 -14.98 -0.16
N PRO A 248 -14.84 -15.97 0.43
CA PRO A 248 -14.46 -16.51 1.74
C PRO A 248 -13.00 -16.97 1.72
N LEU A 249 -12.28 -16.74 2.83
CA LEU A 249 -10.95 -17.33 3.02
C LEU A 249 -11.12 -18.81 3.38
N GLU A 250 -10.56 -19.70 2.57
CA GLU A 250 -10.59 -21.15 2.83
C GLU A 250 -9.52 -21.54 3.86
N ARG A 251 -9.75 -22.62 4.61
CA ARG A 251 -8.80 -23.05 5.67
C ARG A 251 -7.43 -23.43 5.11
N GLU A 252 -7.35 -23.88 3.88
CA GLU A 252 -6.09 -24.30 3.22
C GLU A 252 -5.16 -23.11 2.96
N ASP A 253 -5.72 -21.91 2.80
CA ASP A 253 -4.98 -20.66 2.61
C ASP A 253 -4.45 -20.06 3.92
N LEU A 254 -4.86 -20.59 5.10
CA LEU A 254 -4.32 -20.17 6.40
C LEU A 254 -2.99 -20.83 6.77
N ALA A 255 -2.60 -21.88 6.03
CA ALA A 255 -1.43 -22.71 6.32
C ALA A 255 -0.19 -22.38 5.45
N LYS A 256 -0.30 -21.39 4.56
CA LYS A 256 0.79 -20.89 3.70
C LYS A 256 1.18 -19.48 4.15
#